data_AF-A0A0F3NX53-F1
#
_entry.id   AF-A0A0F3NX53-F1
#
_cell.length_a   1.000
_cell.length_b   1.000
_cell.length_c   1.000
_cell.angle_alpha   90.00
_cell.angle_beta   90.00
_cell.angle_gamma   90.00
#
_symmetry.space_group_name_H-M   'P 1'
#
loop_
_entity.id
_entity.type
_entity.pdbx_description
1 polymer ?
#
loop_
_entity_poly.entity_id
_entity_poly.type
_entity_poly.pdbx_seq_one_letter_code
_entity_poly.pdbx_strand_id
1 'polypeptide(L)'
;NWHVHILLTMRRFREDGTGLGDIAVDLNPKIITLSNGKKIVIRDPEMIHEKVKKIINAFFAKLGLSNRVDKISKVPGEHIGRIKIRSLINEVVNENELRKEANLKIIKDADVITDSITDYKSIFTKQDIEKAIKDIPYSAKAERELLVQQVLSSNRILELYHDDGESSKYFTTSEVRNEETRIIRIANKINDRVYYNDIYNLKSDIEGLANVSEEQKQALRHILLSTSGVRVLRGRAGTGKSHVLAKAHKLATKRGQNVIGLAPTHKAVSELRSKGYTEVYTVKGFLYNRKKIFMQDSLIVVDEAGMVGTKAYAELVRVVRKNNCQLILAGDEKQLASIERGGMFEMLSNNFGSHVLTDIRRQSETWAEK
;
A
#
# COMPACT_ATOMS: atom_id res chain seq x y z
N ASN A 1 -6.80 -15.18 -24.03
CA ASN A 1 -7.89 -14.87 -23.07
C ASN A 1 -9.02 -14.13 -23.75
N TRP A 2 -10.01 -14.87 -24.26
CA TRP A 2 -11.29 -14.29 -24.67
C TRP A 2 -11.98 -13.75 -23.41
N HIS A 3 -12.19 -12.44 -23.34
CA HIS A 3 -12.97 -11.83 -22.28
C HIS A 3 -13.90 -10.81 -22.91
N VAL A 4 -15.12 -10.77 -22.40
CA VAL A 4 -16.14 -9.82 -22.83
C VAL A 4 -16.13 -8.69 -21.81
N HIS A 5 -15.88 -7.46 -22.28
CA HIS A 5 -16.14 -6.27 -21.48
C HIS A 5 -17.63 -5.96 -21.56
N ILE A 6 -18.35 -6.20 -20.46
CA ILE A 6 -19.75 -5.81 -20.33
C ILE A 6 -19.77 -4.52 -19.51
N LEU A 7 -20.12 -3.42 -20.17
CA LEU A 7 -20.41 -2.15 -19.49
C LEU A 7 -21.84 -2.23 -18.96
N LEU A 8 -21.97 -2.32 -17.65
CA LEU A 8 -23.25 -2.29 -16.96
C LEU A 8 -23.48 -0.89 -16.41
N THR A 9 -24.62 -0.29 -16.75
CA THR A 9 -25.08 0.94 -16.10
C THR A 9 -25.64 0.58 -14.72
N MET A 10 -25.27 1.34 -13.69
CA MET A 10 -25.84 1.22 -12.34
C MET A 10 -27.27 1.76 -12.24
N ARG A 11 -27.82 2.23 -13.36
CA ARG A 11 -29.18 2.79 -13.50
C ARG A 11 -29.96 2.04 -14.56
N ARG A 12 -31.24 1.76 -14.30
CA ARG A 12 -32.15 1.13 -15.29
C ARG A 12 -32.43 2.10 -16.42
N PHE A 13 -32.71 1.59 -17.63
CA PHE A 13 -33.33 2.43 -18.65
C PHE A 13 -34.77 2.75 -18.24
N ARG A 14 -35.24 3.95 -18.55
CA ARG A 14 -36.67 4.29 -18.47
C ARG A 14 -37.45 3.42 -19.44
N GLU A 15 -38.71 3.11 -19.14
CA GLU A 15 -39.57 2.26 -20.00
C GLU A 15 -39.72 2.82 -21.42
N ASP A 16 -39.62 4.15 -21.57
CA ASP A 16 -39.65 4.85 -22.86
C ASP A 16 -38.32 4.77 -23.64
N GLY A 17 -37.26 4.19 -23.06
CA GLY A 17 -35.93 4.03 -23.68
C GLY A 17 -35.15 5.33 -23.89
N THR A 18 -35.66 6.48 -23.44
CA THR A 18 -35.08 7.80 -23.74
C THR A 18 -33.94 8.21 -22.81
N GLY A 19 -33.71 7.48 -21.73
CA GLY A 19 -32.63 7.77 -20.79
C GLY A 19 -32.49 6.78 -19.63
N LEU A 20 -31.56 7.09 -18.71
CA LEU A 20 -31.32 6.33 -17.49
C LEU A 20 -32.23 6.82 -16.36
N GLY A 21 -33.02 5.91 -15.77
CA GLY A 21 -33.87 6.11 -14.61
C GLY A 21 -33.16 5.79 -13.28
N ASP A 22 -33.88 5.14 -12.37
CA ASP A 22 -33.43 4.91 -10.99
C ASP A 22 -32.23 3.96 -10.88
N ILE A 23 -31.51 4.08 -9.76
CA ILE A 23 -30.39 3.21 -9.41
C ILE A 23 -30.92 1.79 -9.18
N ALA A 24 -30.30 0.81 -9.83
CA ALA A 24 -30.67 -0.61 -9.73
C ALA A 24 -30.21 -1.22 -8.39
N VAL A 25 -30.86 -0.81 -7.28
CA VAL A 25 -30.54 -1.22 -5.90
C VAL A 25 -30.88 -2.69 -5.60
N ASP A 26 -31.65 -3.34 -6.46
CA ASP A 26 -31.95 -4.78 -6.44
C ASP A 26 -30.74 -5.65 -6.82
N LEU A 27 -29.74 -5.07 -7.48
CA LEU A 27 -28.44 -5.71 -7.76
C LEU A 27 -27.46 -5.61 -6.57
N ASN A 28 -27.88 -5.00 -5.45
CA ASN A 28 -27.01 -4.89 -4.29
C ASN A 28 -26.69 -6.27 -3.69
N PRO A 29 -25.48 -6.45 -3.14
CA PRO A 29 -25.06 -7.72 -2.58
C PRO A 29 -25.98 -8.19 -1.44
N LYS A 30 -26.46 -9.44 -1.49
CA LYS A 30 -27.15 -10.06 -0.35
C LYS A 30 -26.13 -10.53 0.68
N ILE A 31 -26.31 -10.15 1.95
CA ILE A 31 -25.48 -10.63 3.04
C ILE A 31 -26.20 -11.80 3.70
N ILE A 32 -25.62 -13.00 3.63
CA ILE A 32 -26.12 -14.18 4.35
C ILE A 32 -25.20 -14.53 5.52
N THR A 33 -25.77 -15.05 6.60
CA THR A 33 -25.02 -15.59 7.74
C THR A 33 -25.05 -17.12 7.65
N LEU A 34 -23.88 -17.73 7.53
CA LEU A 34 -23.75 -19.20 7.54
C LEU A 34 -24.00 -19.77 8.94
N SER A 35 -24.28 -21.08 9.01
CA SER A 35 -24.51 -21.82 10.25
C SER A 35 -23.37 -21.76 11.28
N ASN A 36 -22.16 -21.39 10.85
CA ASN A 36 -20.99 -21.15 11.71
C ASN A 36 -20.81 -19.66 12.11
N GLY A 37 -21.82 -18.82 11.90
CA GLY A 37 -21.80 -17.40 12.26
C GLY A 37 -21.07 -16.48 11.27
N LYS A 38 -20.48 -17.01 10.20
CA LYS A 38 -19.74 -16.22 9.21
C LYS A 38 -20.68 -15.49 8.26
N LYS A 39 -20.58 -14.16 8.20
CA LYS A 39 -21.32 -13.34 7.21
C LYS A 39 -20.59 -13.34 5.88
N ILE A 40 -21.29 -13.70 4.81
CA ILE A 40 -20.77 -13.71 3.43
C ILE A 40 -21.60 -12.74 2.59
N VAL A 41 -20.89 -11.85 1.90
CA VAL A 41 -21.45 -10.91 0.93
C VAL A 41 -21.56 -11.59 -0.43
N ILE A 42 -22.77 -11.98 -0.81
CA ILE A 42 -23.08 -12.50 -2.14
C ILE A 42 -23.27 -11.29 -3.06
N ARG A 43 -22.22 -10.96 -3.84
CA ARG A 43 -22.19 -9.79 -4.75
C ARG A 43 -23.18 -9.86 -5.91
N ASP A 44 -23.76 -11.03 -6.16
CA ASP A 44 -24.69 -11.30 -7.26
C ASP A 44 -25.63 -12.43 -6.80
N PRO A 45 -26.88 -12.13 -6.37
CA PRO A 45 -27.82 -13.13 -5.85
C PRO A 45 -28.12 -14.26 -6.83
N GLU A 46 -27.97 -13.99 -8.12
CA GLU A 46 -28.24 -14.95 -9.19
C GLU A 46 -26.99 -15.68 -9.69
N MET A 47 -25.80 -15.26 -9.24
CA MET A 47 -24.51 -15.80 -9.68
C MET A 47 -24.44 -15.87 -11.21
N ILE A 48 -24.80 -14.77 -11.89
CA ILE A 48 -24.89 -14.65 -13.35
C ILE A 48 -23.58 -15.11 -14.01
N HIS A 49 -22.44 -14.76 -13.42
CA HIS A 49 -21.13 -15.21 -13.89
C HIS A 49 -20.95 -16.74 -13.88
N GLU A 50 -21.57 -17.47 -12.94
CA GLU A 50 -21.57 -18.94 -12.93
C GLU A 50 -22.56 -19.53 -13.94
N LYS A 51 -23.74 -18.91 -14.10
CA LYS A 51 -24.71 -19.31 -15.14
C LYS A 51 -24.10 -19.15 -16.55
N VAL A 52 -23.48 -18.00 -16.82
CA VAL A 52 -22.78 -17.69 -18.07
C VAL A 52 -21.60 -18.65 -18.28
N LYS A 53 -20.81 -18.93 -17.24
CA LYS A 53 -19.75 -19.95 -17.30
C LYS A 53 -20.29 -21.32 -17.73
N LYS A 54 -21.40 -21.78 -17.16
CA LYS A 54 -22.02 -23.07 -17.51
C LYS A 54 -22.46 -23.09 -18.98
N ILE A 55 -23.13 -22.02 -19.44
CA ILE A 55 -23.59 -21.90 -20.83
C ILE A 55 -22.42 -21.93 -21.81
N ILE A 56 -21.37 -21.14 -21.56
CA ILE A 56 -20.19 -21.06 -22.43
C ILE A 56 -19.45 -22.40 -22.45
N ASN A 57 -19.24 -23.05 -21.31
CA ASN A 57 -18.56 -24.34 -21.25
C ASN A 57 -19.39 -25.46 -21.92
N ALA A 58 -20.71 -25.44 -21.80
CA ALA A 58 -21.60 -26.36 -22.51
C ALA A 58 -21.53 -26.15 -24.03
N PHE A 59 -21.45 -24.88 -24.46
CA PHE A 59 -21.28 -24.52 -25.88
C PHE A 59 -19.92 -25.00 -26.42
N PHE A 60 -18.84 -24.81 -25.67
CA PHE A 60 -17.52 -25.35 -26.03
C PHE A 60 -17.49 -26.88 -26.11
N ALA A 61 -18.17 -27.56 -25.18
CA ALA A 61 -18.30 -29.01 -25.22
C ALA A 61 -19.06 -29.49 -26.46
N LYS A 62 -20.14 -28.80 -26.85
CA LYS A 62 -20.90 -29.10 -28.07
C LYS A 62 -20.07 -28.93 -29.35
N LEU A 63 -19.12 -28.01 -29.34
CA LEU A 63 -18.19 -27.76 -30.46
C LEU A 63 -16.91 -28.62 -30.40
N GLY A 64 -16.78 -29.53 -29.42
CA GLY A 64 -15.58 -30.36 -29.25
C GLY A 64 -14.32 -29.60 -28.82
N LEU A 65 -14.46 -28.37 -28.30
CA LEU A 65 -13.33 -27.52 -27.90
C LEU A 65 -12.86 -27.87 -26.49
N SER A 66 -11.54 -27.90 -26.27
CA SER A 66 -10.91 -28.17 -24.97
C SER A 66 -10.93 -26.96 -24.02
N ASN A 67 -11.20 -25.76 -24.52
CA ASN A 67 -11.21 -24.52 -23.74
C ASN A 67 -12.28 -24.52 -22.63
N ARG A 68 -11.95 -23.96 -21.46
CA ARG A 68 -12.88 -23.76 -20.34
C ARG A 68 -12.71 -22.38 -19.73
N VAL A 69 -13.79 -21.81 -19.20
CA VAL A 69 -13.76 -20.54 -18.45
C VAL A 69 -13.37 -20.82 -16.99
N ASP A 70 -12.13 -20.50 -16.62
CA ASP A 70 -11.58 -20.67 -15.26
C ASP A 70 -11.66 -19.39 -14.41
N LYS A 71 -11.58 -19.54 -13.07
CA LYS A 71 -11.48 -18.39 -12.16
C LYS A 71 -10.09 -17.74 -12.28
N ILE A 72 -10.07 -16.42 -12.19
CA ILE A 72 -8.94 -15.48 -12.39
C ILE A 72 -7.59 -16.08 -11.94
N SER A 73 -6.70 -16.32 -12.91
CA SER A 73 -5.29 -16.61 -12.67
C SER A 73 -4.58 -15.33 -12.20
N LYS A 74 -3.64 -15.46 -11.25
CA LYS A 74 -2.85 -14.32 -10.73
C LYS A 74 -1.79 -13.83 -11.72
N VAL A 75 -1.48 -14.62 -12.75
CA VAL A 75 -0.46 -14.32 -13.75
C VAL A 75 -1.12 -13.56 -14.90
N PRO A 76 -0.77 -12.29 -15.15
CA PRO A 76 -1.29 -11.55 -16.31
C PRO A 76 -0.79 -12.22 -17.60
N GLY A 77 -1.71 -12.73 -18.41
CA GLY A 77 -1.38 -13.20 -19.77
C GLY A 77 -1.26 -12.04 -20.75
N GLU A 78 -0.51 -12.23 -21.82
CA GLU A 78 -0.37 -11.22 -22.87
C GLU A 78 -1.63 -11.13 -23.74
N HIS A 79 -2.09 -9.91 -24.03
CA HIS A 79 -3.35 -9.64 -24.72
C HIS A 79 -3.13 -9.44 -26.23
N ILE A 80 -3.81 -10.23 -27.06
CA ILE A 80 -3.79 -10.05 -28.53
C ILE A 80 -5.02 -9.21 -28.94
N GLY A 81 -4.77 -8.02 -29.47
CA GLY A 81 -5.80 -7.17 -30.07
C GLY A 81 -6.32 -7.69 -31.41
N ARG A 82 -7.44 -7.10 -31.88
CA ARG A 82 -8.31 -7.59 -32.96
C ARG A 82 -7.67 -7.77 -34.36
N ILE A 83 -6.41 -7.39 -34.58
CA ILE A 83 -5.82 -7.21 -35.92
C ILE A 83 -4.90 -8.37 -36.36
N LYS A 84 -4.43 -9.25 -35.47
CA LYS A 84 -3.41 -10.29 -35.79
C LYS A 84 -3.91 -11.74 -35.65
N ILE A 85 -5.05 -12.09 -36.25
CA ILE A 85 -5.90 -13.19 -35.75
C ILE A 85 -5.65 -14.62 -36.32
N ARG A 86 -4.73 -14.92 -37.24
CA ARG A 86 -4.63 -16.32 -37.75
C ARG A 86 -3.33 -17.11 -37.56
N SER A 87 -2.14 -16.48 -37.52
CA SER A 87 -0.88 -17.23 -37.29
C SER A 87 -0.34 -17.13 -35.86
N LEU A 88 -0.51 -15.99 -35.17
CA LEU A 88 0.03 -15.76 -33.81
C LEU A 88 -0.76 -16.44 -32.68
N ILE A 89 -1.94 -17.01 -32.95
CA ILE A 89 -2.79 -17.57 -31.88
C ILE A 89 -2.14 -18.78 -31.23
N ASN A 90 -1.62 -19.71 -32.02
CA ASN A 90 -0.96 -20.91 -31.49
C ASN A 90 0.34 -20.53 -30.78
N GLU A 91 1.09 -19.57 -31.32
CA GLU A 91 2.35 -19.11 -30.75
C GLU A 91 2.16 -18.43 -29.39
N VAL A 92 1.19 -17.52 -29.27
CA VAL A 92 0.90 -16.84 -28.00
C VAL A 92 0.20 -17.75 -26.98
N VAL A 93 -0.61 -18.72 -27.42
CA VAL A 93 -1.17 -19.75 -26.52
C VAL A 93 -0.05 -20.64 -25.99
N ASN A 94 0.85 -21.09 -26.87
CA ASN A 94 2.01 -21.90 -26.50
C ASN A 94 2.97 -21.10 -25.61
N GLU A 95 3.21 -19.81 -25.86
CA GLU A 95 3.96 -18.94 -24.95
C GLU A 95 3.28 -18.78 -23.59
N ASN A 96 1.96 -18.67 -23.53
CA ASN A 96 1.25 -18.59 -22.25
C ASN A 96 1.28 -19.93 -21.50
N GLU A 97 1.22 -21.06 -22.20
CA GLU A 97 1.43 -22.40 -21.62
C GLU A 97 2.87 -22.58 -21.15
N LEU A 98 3.87 -22.20 -21.95
CA LEU A 98 5.29 -22.17 -21.56
C LEU A 98 5.52 -21.22 -20.38
N ARG A 99 4.86 -20.06 -20.33
CA ARG A 99 4.91 -19.14 -19.16
C ARG A 99 4.26 -19.78 -17.94
N LYS A 100 3.17 -20.54 -18.11
CA LYS A 100 2.50 -21.27 -17.02
C LYS A 100 3.34 -22.44 -16.52
N GLU A 101 3.97 -23.19 -17.42
CA GLU A 101 4.89 -24.29 -17.10
C GLU A 101 6.21 -23.79 -16.50
N ALA A 102 6.77 -22.70 -17.03
CA ALA A 102 7.90 -22.01 -16.43
C ALA A 102 7.53 -21.51 -15.03
N ASN A 103 6.35 -20.90 -14.86
CA ASN A 103 5.88 -20.47 -13.55
C ASN A 103 5.65 -21.68 -12.61
N LEU A 104 5.12 -22.81 -13.10
CA LEU A 104 5.00 -24.04 -12.31
C LEU A 104 6.36 -24.64 -11.92
N LYS A 105 7.38 -24.56 -12.79
CA LYS A 105 8.76 -24.95 -12.46
C LYS A 105 9.40 -23.99 -11.44
N ILE A 106 9.10 -22.69 -11.54
CA ILE A 106 9.53 -21.65 -10.62
C ILE A 106 8.83 -21.76 -9.25
N ILE A 107 7.56 -22.18 -9.21
CA ILE A 107 6.77 -22.38 -7.97
C ILE A 107 7.22 -23.62 -7.18
N LYS A 108 8.02 -24.53 -7.75
CA LYS A 108 8.58 -25.68 -7.02
C LYS A 108 9.85 -25.35 -6.22
N ASP A 109 10.32 -24.11 -6.30
CA ASP A 109 11.46 -23.65 -5.52
C ASP A 109 10.98 -22.92 -4.26
N ALA A 110 11.41 -23.40 -3.09
CA ALA A 110 11.09 -22.81 -1.80
C ALA A 110 11.58 -21.35 -1.69
N ASP A 111 12.71 -21.01 -2.31
CA ASP A 111 13.26 -19.65 -2.29
C ASP A 111 12.38 -18.70 -3.11
N VAL A 112 11.89 -19.14 -4.26
CA VAL A 112 11.02 -18.31 -5.10
C VAL A 112 9.64 -18.12 -4.47
N ILE A 113 9.09 -19.15 -3.82
CA ILE A 113 7.86 -19.00 -3.02
C ILE A 113 8.08 -17.92 -1.96
N THR A 114 9.19 -18.01 -1.22
CA THR A 114 9.53 -17.07 -0.14
C THR A 114 9.67 -15.64 -0.67
N ASP A 115 10.40 -15.44 -1.76
CA ASP A 115 10.59 -14.12 -2.38
C ASP A 115 9.25 -13.53 -2.88
N SER A 116 8.38 -14.36 -3.47
CA SER A 116 7.06 -13.92 -3.95
C SER A 116 6.12 -13.43 -2.84
N ILE A 117 6.26 -13.97 -1.63
CA ILE A 117 5.49 -13.55 -0.45
C ILE A 117 6.11 -12.28 0.14
N THR A 118 7.44 -12.27 0.28
CA THR A 118 8.17 -11.20 0.96
C THR A 118 8.31 -9.92 0.15
N ASP A 119 8.01 -9.95 -1.15
CA ASP A 119 7.88 -8.75 -1.97
C ASP A 119 6.72 -7.84 -1.50
N TYR A 120 5.66 -8.44 -0.94
CA TYR A 120 4.45 -7.74 -0.52
C TYR A 120 4.21 -7.76 0.99
N LYS A 121 4.84 -8.69 1.73
CA LYS A 121 4.62 -8.88 3.16
C LYS A 121 5.94 -8.89 3.94
N SER A 122 5.99 -8.15 5.04
CA SER A 122 7.12 -8.21 5.99
C SER A 122 6.98 -9.38 6.94
N ILE A 123 5.73 -9.71 7.27
CA ILE A 123 5.35 -10.79 8.14
C ILE A 123 4.28 -11.62 7.42
N PHE A 124 4.44 -12.94 7.42
CA PHE A 124 3.51 -13.85 6.77
C PHE A 124 3.23 -15.08 7.63
N THR A 125 2.17 -15.79 7.27
CA THR A 125 1.70 -17.00 7.98
C THR A 125 1.91 -18.23 7.10
N LYS A 126 1.80 -19.43 7.69
CA LYS A 126 1.74 -20.69 6.92
C LYS A 126 0.65 -20.66 5.83
N GLN A 127 -0.50 -20.05 6.11
CA GLN A 127 -1.59 -19.89 5.14
C GLN A 127 -1.20 -19.02 3.94
N ASP A 128 -0.26 -18.09 4.10
CA ASP A 128 0.21 -17.27 2.99
C ASP A 128 1.13 -18.06 2.05
N ILE A 129 1.92 -18.99 2.59
CA ILE A 129 2.69 -19.97 1.81
C ILE A 129 1.73 -20.87 1.02
N GLU A 130 0.71 -21.41 1.69
CA GLU A 130 -0.32 -22.24 1.04
C GLU A 130 -1.07 -21.49 -0.08
N LYS A 131 -1.33 -20.19 0.11
CA LYS A 131 -1.92 -19.32 -0.92
C LYS A 131 -0.97 -19.04 -2.08
N ALA A 132 0.35 -19.02 -1.86
CA ALA A 132 1.34 -18.81 -2.91
C ALA A 132 1.41 -20.03 -3.85
N ILE A 133 1.28 -21.24 -3.30
CA ILE A 133 1.28 -22.50 -4.06
C ILE A 133 -0.11 -22.95 -4.54
N LYS A 134 -1.09 -22.03 -4.56
CA LYS A 134 -2.48 -22.34 -4.93
C LYS A 134 -2.65 -22.91 -6.35
N ASP A 135 -1.70 -22.62 -7.23
CA ASP A 135 -1.73 -22.99 -8.65
C ASP A 135 -1.19 -24.43 -8.88
N ILE A 136 -0.54 -25.04 -7.88
CA ILE A 136 -0.25 -26.48 -7.85
C ILE A 136 -1.58 -27.25 -7.71
N PRO A 137 -1.86 -28.30 -8.50
CA PRO A 137 -3.11 -29.05 -8.40
C PRO A 137 -3.40 -29.57 -6.98
N TYR A 138 -4.67 -29.51 -6.56
CA TYR A 138 -5.10 -30.06 -5.26
C TYR A 138 -4.88 -31.57 -5.13
N SER A 139 -4.81 -32.30 -6.26
CA SER A 139 -4.47 -33.72 -6.30
C SER A 139 -3.04 -34.02 -5.83
N ALA A 140 -2.14 -33.03 -5.81
CA ALA A 140 -0.78 -33.14 -5.31
C ALA A 140 -0.65 -32.66 -3.86
N LYS A 141 -1.50 -33.17 -2.96
CA LYS A 141 -1.54 -32.74 -1.54
C LYS A 141 -0.19 -32.93 -0.84
N ALA A 142 0.45 -34.09 -1.03
CA ALA A 142 1.74 -34.40 -0.43
C ALA A 142 2.87 -33.48 -0.92
N GLU A 143 2.88 -33.13 -2.21
CA GLU A 143 3.86 -32.22 -2.80
C GLU A 143 3.74 -30.80 -2.22
N ARG A 144 2.51 -30.32 -2.04
CA ARG A 144 2.26 -29.02 -1.39
C ARG A 144 2.72 -28.99 0.06
N GLU A 145 2.46 -30.06 0.80
CA GLU A 145 2.86 -30.16 2.20
C GLU A 145 4.39 -30.22 2.35
N LEU A 146 5.06 -30.94 1.45
CA LEU A 146 6.52 -30.97 1.38
C LEU A 146 7.12 -29.59 1.07
N LEU A 147 6.56 -28.86 0.10
CA LEU A 147 7.02 -27.51 -0.24
C LEU A 147 6.84 -26.52 0.92
N VAL A 148 5.71 -26.59 1.63
CA VAL A 148 5.49 -25.75 2.82
C VAL A 148 6.51 -26.07 3.91
N GLN A 149 6.81 -27.35 4.14
CA GLN A 149 7.86 -27.75 5.09
C GLN A 149 9.24 -27.26 4.66
N GLN A 150 9.60 -27.42 3.38
CA GLN A 150 10.87 -26.95 2.83
C GLN A 150 11.06 -25.44 3.02
N VAL A 151 10.02 -24.64 2.74
CA VAL A 151 10.03 -23.19 2.99
C VAL A 151 10.29 -22.94 4.47
N LEU A 152 9.49 -23.51 5.37
CA LEU A 152 9.60 -23.25 6.82
C LEU A 152 10.91 -23.76 7.44
N SER A 153 11.53 -24.81 6.88
CA SER A 153 12.83 -25.33 7.32
C SER A 153 14.03 -24.58 6.74
N SER A 154 13.81 -23.63 5.84
CA SER A 154 14.88 -22.84 5.24
C SER A 154 15.57 -21.99 6.32
N ASN A 155 16.90 -21.91 6.25
CA ASN A 155 17.71 -21.05 7.12
C ASN A 155 17.42 -19.54 6.94
N ARG A 156 16.71 -19.17 5.87
CA ARG A 156 16.27 -17.80 5.61
C ARG A 156 15.08 -17.40 6.47
N ILE A 157 14.28 -18.37 6.95
CA ILE A 157 13.06 -18.12 7.70
C ILE A 157 13.38 -17.83 9.17
N LEU A 158 12.71 -16.82 9.71
CA LEU A 158 12.72 -16.47 11.12
C LEU A 158 11.29 -16.56 11.64
N GLU A 159 11.07 -17.44 12.63
CA GLU A 159 9.82 -17.47 13.39
C GLU A 159 9.79 -16.33 14.41
N LEU A 160 8.63 -15.67 14.54
CA LEU A 160 8.42 -14.58 15.48
C LEU A 160 7.76 -15.11 16.76
N TYR A 161 8.20 -14.58 17.89
CA TYR A 161 7.71 -14.95 19.22
C TYR A 161 7.13 -13.72 19.91
N HIS A 162 6.15 -13.96 20.77
CA HIS A 162 5.66 -12.98 21.72
C HIS A 162 6.69 -12.75 22.84
N ASP A 163 6.51 -11.68 23.63
CA ASP A 163 7.43 -11.34 24.72
C ASP A 163 7.46 -12.38 25.84
N ASP A 164 6.40 -13.20 25.95
CA ASP A 164 6.30 -14.34 26.86
C ASP A 164 7.03 -15.60 26.34
N GLY A 165 7.62 -15.54 25.14
CA GLY A 165 8.31 -16.65 24.50
C GLY A 165 7.40 -17.61 23.73
N GLU A 166 6.08 -17.37 23.68
CA GLU A 166 5.17 -18.18 22.88
C GLU A 166 5.31 -17.88 21.38
N SER A 167 5.17 -18.91 20.54
CA SER A 167 5.19 -18.73 19.09
C SER A 167 3.98 -17.89 18.66
N SER A 168 4.27 -16.80 17.93
CA SER A 168 3.23 -15.96 17.34
C SER A 168 2.61 -16.58 16.08
N LYS A 169 3.16 -17.70 15.58
CA LYS A 169 2.80 -18.37 14.31
C LYS A 169 3.01 -17.49 13.07
N TYR A 170 3.73 -16.39 13.23
CA TYR A 170 4.16 -15.50 12.17
C TYR A 170 5.62 -15.74 11.83
N PHE A 171 5.94 -15.55 10.56
CA PHE A 171 7.27 -15.75 10.00
C PHE A 171 7.71 -14.50 9.25
N THR A 172 9.01 -14.26 9.24
CA THR A 172 9.68 -13.29 8.38
C THR A 172 10.93 -13.93 7.79
N THR A 173 11.71 -13.19 7.01
CA THR A 173 13.01 -13.66 6.53
C THR A 173 14.16 -12.85 7.08
N SER A 174 15.34 -13.47 7.11
CA SER A 174 16.59 -12.82 7.50
C SER A 174 16.88 -11.59 6.64
N GLU A 175 16.54 -11.63 5.36
CA GLU A 175 16.71 -10.55 4.40
C GLU A 175 15.80 -9.38 4.71
N VAL A 176 14.51 -9.64 4.97
CA VAL A 176 13.54 -8.60 5.38
C VAL A 176 14.03 -7.95 6.67
N ARG A 177 14.36 -8.73 7.69
CA ARG A 177 14.89 -8.22 8.96
C ARG A 177 16.16 -7.39 8.79
N ASN A 178 17.09 -7.85 7.94
CA ASN A 178 18.33 -7.13 7.65
C ASN A 178 18.07 -5.80 6.94
N GLU A 179 17.12 -5.77 6.01
CA GLU A 179 16.72 -4.54 5.32
C GLU A 179 16.10 -3.53 6.30
N GLU A 180 15.14 -3.96 7.12
CA GLU A 180 14.49 -3.11 8.14
C GLU A 180 15.51 -2.57 9.16
N THR A 181 16.40 -3.44 9.65
CA THR A 181 17.48 -3.06 10.59
C THR A 181 18.43 -2.04 9.96
N ARG A 182 18.72 -2.18 8.66
CA ARG A 182 19.58 -1.23 7.93
C ARG A 182 18.91 0.14 7.81
N ILE A 183 17.60 0.18 7.57
CA ILE A 183 16.84 1.44 7.50
C ILE A 183 16.90 2.16 8.85
N ILE A 184 16.62 1.44 9.94
CA ILE A 184 16.67 1.98 11.31
C ILE A 184 18.06 2.50 11.64
N ARG A 185 19.12 1.74 11.32
CA ARG A 185 20.50 2.17 11.56
C ARG A 185 20.85 3.48 10.84
N ILE A 186 20.34 3.67 9.63
CA ILE A 186 20.55 4.92 8.87
C ILE A 186 19.71 6.05 9.46
N ALA A 187 18.47 5.77 9.85
CA ALA A 187 17.58 6.73 10.51
C ALA A 187 18.13 7.20 11.86
N ASN A 188 18.74 6.33 12.67
CA ASN A 188 19.45 6.72 13.90
C ASN A 188 20.55 7.74 13.60
N LYS A 189 21.36 7.51 12.55
CA LYS A 189 22.39 8.47 12.14
C LYS A 189 21.84 9.81 11.65
N ILE A 190 20.60 9.85 11.15
CA ILE A 190 19.90 11.11 10.84
C ILE A 190 19.46 11.78 12.15
N ASN A 191 18.90 10.98 13.07
CA ASN A 191 18.34 11.41 14.33
C ASN A 191 19.39 11.98 15.30
N ASP A 192 20.56 11.35 15.40
CA ASP A 192 21.64 11.69 16.32
C ASP A 192 22.34 13.01 15.97
N ARG A 193 22.03 13.59 14.82
CA ARG A 193 22.53 14.91 14.45
C ARG A 193 21.71 15.98 15.15
N VAL A 194 22.42 16.91 15.77
CA VAL A 194 21.83 18.11 16.34
C VAL A 194 21.53 19.08 15.20
N TYR A 195 20.26 19.38 15.02
CA TYR A 195 19.85 20.45 14.11
C TYR A 195 19.55 21.71 14.91
N TYR A 196 20.33 22.74 14.68
CA TYR A 196 20.14 24.04 15.30
C TYR A 196 19.02 24.79 14.57
N ASN A 197 17.83 24.73 15.15
CA ASN A 197 16.75 25.63 14.80
C ASN A 197 16.79 26.84 15.76
N ASP A 198 16.31 28.00 15.32
CA ASP A 198 16.07 29.15 16.20
C ASP A 198 14.85 28.88 17.11
N ILE A 199 15.08 28.03 18.12
CA ILE A 199 14.04 27.39 18.94
C ILE A 199 13.18 28.43 19.69
N TYR A 200 13.79 29.50 20.21
CA TYR A 200 13.08 30.52 20.99
C TYR A 200 12.05 31.25 20.14
N ASN A 201 12.44 31.66 18.93
CA ASN A 201 11.54 32.39 18.05
C ASN A 201 10.48 31.48 17.42
N LEU A 202 10.80 30.21 17.11
CA LEU A 202 9.81 29.22 16.67
C LEU A 202 8.75 28.95 17.74
N LYS A 203 9.13 28.90 19.02
CA LYS A 203 8.16 28.71 20.11
C LYS A 203 7.16 29.87 20.14
N SER A 204 7.63 31.12 20.10
CA SER A 204 6.76 32.29 20.06
C SER A 204 5.83 32.31 18.84
N ASP A 205 6.37 32.00 17.65
CA ASP A 205 5.58 31.90 16.43
C ASP A 205 4.46 30.85 16.54
N ILE A 206 4.75 29.69 17.15
CA ILE A 206 3.76 28.61 17.36
C ILE A 206 2.66 29.06 18.34
N GLU A 207 3.02 29.72 19.45
CA GLU A 207 2.02 30.19 20.42
C GLU A 207 1.11 31.28 19.84
N GLY A 208 1.64 32.12 18.95
CA GLY A 208 0.90 33.18 18.26
C GLY A 208 -0.02 32.72 17.12
N LEU A 209 -0.06 31.42 16.80
CA LEU A 209 -0.92 30.91 15.72
C LEU A 209 -2.40 30.97 16.10
N ALA A 210 -3.16 31.80 15.37
CA ALA A 210 -4.62 31.79 15.41
C ALA A 210 -5.21 30.55 14.69
N ASN A 211 -6.39 30.11 15.14
CA ASN A 211 -7.17 29.00 14.59
C ASN A 211 -6.45 27.63 14.60
N VAL A 212 -5.60 27.39 15.60
CA VAL A 212 -4.89 26.12 15.81
C VAL A 212 -5.20 25.63 17.23
N SER A 213 -5.62 24.37 17.38
CA SER A 213 -5.91 23.81 18.72
C SER A 213 -4.63 23.61 19.54
N GLU A 214 -4.75 23.46 20.86
CA GLU A 214 -3.59 23.14 21.69
C GLU A 214 -2.95 21.80 21.31
N GLU A 215 -3.72 20.78 20.94
CA GLU A 215 -3.18 19.52 20.42
C GLU A 215 -2.34 19.75 19.15
N GLN A 216 -2.82 20.58 18.22
CA GLN A 216 -2.07 20.93 17.01
C GLN A 216 -0.83 21.77 17.29
N LYS A 217 -0.86 22.66 18.29
CA LYS A 217 0.33 23.38 18.75
C LYS A 217 1.34 22.42 19.39
N GLN A 218 0.90 21.44 20.18
CA GLN A 218 1.78 20.40 20.71
C GLN A 218 2.44 19.59 19.58
N ALA A 219 1.67 19.24 18.54
CA ALA A 219 2.20 18.60 17.35
C ALA A 219 3.25 19.46 16.63
N LEU A 220 3.00 20.76 16.47
CA LEU A 220 3.97 21.72 15.91
C LEU A 220 5.23 21.82 16.77
N ARG A 221 5.09 21.89 18.10
CA ARG A 221 6.22 21.88 19.04
C ARG A 221 7.06 20.62 18.85
N HIS A 222 6.41 19.45 18.77
CA HIS A 222 7.10 18.18 18.53
C HIS A 222 7.89 18.15 17.21
N ILE A 223 7.29 18.59 16.10
CA ILE A 223 7.92 18.46 14.77
C ILE A 223 8.85 19.62 14.38
N LEU A 224 8.79 20.77 15.05
CA LEU A 224 9.64 21.95 14.73
C LEU A 224 10.67 22.29 15.80
N LEU A 225 10.36 22.08 17.08
CA LEU A 225 11.26 22.45 18.18
C LEU A 225 12.18 21.29 18.61
N SER A 226 11.87 20.07 18.20
CA SER A 226 12.73 18.92 18.48
C SER A 226 14.06 19.04 17.72
N THR A 227 15.16 18.81 18.45
CA THR A 227 16.53 18.73 17.91
C THR A 227 16.79 17.44 17.15
N SER A 228 15.89 16.46 17.24
CA SER A 228 15.93 15.20 16.52
C SER A 228 15.84 15.39 15.00
N GLY A 229 16.67 14.66 14.26
CA GLY A 229 16.62 14.64 12.80
C GLY A 229 15.45 13.87 12.18
N VAL A 230 14.85 12.94 12.93
CA VAL A 230 13.67 12.19 12.51
C VAL A 230 12.53 12.50 13.47
N ARG A 231 11.41 12.98 12.96
CA ARG A 231 10.24 13.39 13.76
C ARG A 231 8.99 12.79 13.14
N VAL A 232 8.11 12.25 13.99
CA VAL A 232 6.96 11.48 13.49
C VAL A 232 5.64 12.00 14.05
N LEU A 233 4.69 12.24 13.15
CA LEU A 233 3.34 12.68 13.45
C LEU A 233 2.35 11.58 13.05
N ARG A 234 1.70 10.98 14.05
CA ARG A 234 0.60 10.02 13.84
C ARG A 234 -0.75 10.69 13.97
N GLY A 235 -1.76 10.10 13.36
CA GLY A 235 -3.15 10.49 13.59
C GLY A 235 -4.08 9.83 12.59
N ARG A 236 -5.35 9.67 12.97
CA ARG A 236 -6.35 9.06 12.09
C ARG A 236 -6.69 9.96 10.91
N ALA A 237 -7.39 9.42 9.91
CA ALA A 237 -8.03 10.23 8.89
C ALA A 237 -8.93 11.32 9.54
N GLY A 238 -8.78 12.58 9.11
CA GLY A 238 -9.58 13.69 9.64
C GLY A 238 -9.09 14.32 10.95
N THR A 239 -7.93 13.92 11.49
CA THR A 239 -7.39 14.54 12.74
C THR A 239 -6.60 15.82 12.51
N GLY A 240 -6.54 16.31 11.26
CA GLY A 240 -5.87 17.58 10.95
C GLY A 240 -4.36 17.50 10.77
N LYS A 241 -3.75 16.30 10.61
CA LYS A 241 -2.31 16.12 10.27
C LYS A 241 -1.85 17.06 9.17
N SER A 242 -2.58 17.05 8.06
CA SER A 242 -2.35 17.94 6.93
C SER A 242 -2.36 19.44 7.26
N HIS A 243 -3.22 19.87 8.19
CA HIS A 243 -3.26 21.26 8.64
C HIS A 243 -2.01 21.61 9.44
N VAL A 244 -1.58 20.71 10.34
CA VAL A 244 -0.32 20.83 11.09
C VAL A 244 0.88 20.91 10.14
N LEU A 245 0.97 20.01 9.16
CA LEU A 245 2.05 20.04 8.16
C LEU A 245 2.07 21.32 7.33
N ALA A 246 0.91 21.88 6.99
CA ALA A 246 0.82 23.14 6.26
C ALA A 246 1.36 24.32 7.09
N LYS A 247 1.02 24.37 8.38
CA LYS A 247 1.55 25.38 9.32
C LYS A 247 3.05 25.20 9.53
N ALA A 248 3.51 23.97 9.68
CA ALA A 248 4.93 23.64 9.81
C ALA A 248 5.75 24.10 8.60
N HIS A 249 5.26 23.81 7.39
CA HIS A 249 5.86 24.29 6.14
C HIS A 249 5.98 25.81 6.10
N LYS A 250 4.90 26.53 6.42
CA LYS A 250 4.90 28.00 6.42
C LYS A 250 5.91 28.58 7.41
N LEU A 251 5.96 28.03 8.63
CA LEU A 251 6.89 28.49 9.67
C LEU A 251 8.35 28.21 9.26
N ALA A 252 8.66 27.00 8.79
CA ALA A 252 10.01 26.64 8.35
C ALA A 252 10.47 27.49 7.14
N THR A 253 9.59 27.68 6.14
CA THR A 253 9.90 28.47 4.94
C THR A 253 10.10 29.96 5.27
N LYS A 254 9.29 30.53 6.19
CA LYS A 254 9.46 31.91 6.67
C LYS A 254 10.84 32.14 7.29
N ARG A 255 11.47 31.08 7.80
CA ARG A 255 12.82 31.09 8.39
C ARG A 255 13.93 30.76 7.39
N GLY A 256 13.61 30.68 6.09
CA GLY A 256 14.58 30.39 5.05
C GLY A 256 14.97 28.91 4.93
N GLN A 257 14.32 28.01 5.66
CA GLN A 257 14.55 26.58 5.50
C GLN A 257 13.90 26.09 4.21
N ASN A 258 14.66 25.40 3.36
CA ASN A 258 14.11 24.75 2.18
C ASN A 258 13.28 23.53 2.60
N VAL A 259 11.99 23.52 2.27
CA VAL A 259 11.06 22.43 2.64
C VAL A 259 10.62 21.69 1.39
N ILE A 260 10.85 20.38 1.36
CA ILE A 260 10.45 19.51 0.24
C ILE A 260 9.36 18.57 0.73
N GLY A 261 8.18 18.67 0.13
CA GLY A 261 7.04 17.81 0.41
C GLY A 261 7.05 16.56 -0.44
N LEU A 262 6.88 15.40 0.18
CA LEU A 262 6.78 14.10 -0.46
C LEU A 262 5.49 13.42 -0.09
N ALA A 263 4.91 12.68 -1.03
CA ALA A 263 3.77 11.82 -0.75
C ALA A 263 3.77 10.56 -1.63
N PRO A 264 3.11 9.46 -1.22
CA PRO A 264 3.10 8.21 -1.99
C PRO A 264 2.27 8.29 -3.27
N THR A 265 1.23 9.15 -3.31
CA THR A 265 0.27 9.24 -4.43
C THR A 265 0.22 10.64 -5.03
N HIS A 266 -0.12 10.73 -6.32
CA HIS A 266 -0.33 12.03 -6.98
C HIS A 266 -1.45 12.85 -6.33
N LYS A 267 -2.48 12.20 -5.79
CA LYS A 267 -3.55 12.88 -5.05
C LYS A 267 -3.00 13.60 -3.82
N ALA A 268 -2.24 12.89 -2.98
CA ALA A 268 -1.64 13.47 -1.78
C ALA A 268 -0.60 14.55 -2.13
N VAL A 269 0.14 14.41 -3.24
CA VAL A 269 1.00 15.48 -3.78
C VAL A 269 0.19 16.73 -4.10
N SER A 270 -0.93 16.62 -4.81
CA SER A 270 -1.80 17.76 -5.13
C SER A 270 -2.35 18.42 -3.87
N GLU A 271 -2.68 17.65 -2.84
CA GLU A 271 -3.14 18.17 -1.54
C GLU A 271 -2.04 18.90 -0.76
N LEU A 272 -0.79 18.44 -0.80
CA LEU A 272 0.34 19.19 -0.24
C LEU A 272 0.57 20.49 -1.03
N ARG A 273 0.47 20.43 -2.35
CA ARG A 273 0.64 21.58 -3.24
C ARG A 273 -0.42 22.67 -2.95
N SER A 274 -1.69 22.29 -2.74
CA SER A 274 -2.75 23.24 -2.35
C SER A 274 -2.56 23.86 -0.96
N LYS A 275 -1.75 23.24 -0.10
CA LYS A 275 -1.37 23.75 1.23
C LYS A 275 -0.17 24.71 1.19
N GLY A 276 0.37 24.98 0.00
CA GLY A 276 1.42 25.98 -0.23
C GLY A 276 2.83 25.42 -0.39
N TYR A 277 3.00 24.09 -0.48
CA TYR A 277 4.29 23.48 -0.81
C TYR A 277 4.67 23.82 -2.25
N THR A 278 5.84 24.42 -2.44
CA THR A 278 6.39 24.76 -3.76
C THR A 278 7.13 23.58 -4.37
N GLU A 279 8.03 22.97 -3.61
CA GLU A 279 8.78 21.77 -3.98
C GLU A 279 8.06 20.52 -3.49
N VAL A 280 7.22 19.92 -4.35
CA VAL A 280 6.43 18.75 -3.97
C VAL A 280 6.39 17.66 -5.04
N TYR A 281 6.67 16.43 -4.61
CA TYR A 281 6.90 15.28 -5.48
C TYR A 281 6.29 13.99 -4.92
N THR A 282 6.06 13.01 -5.78
CA THR A 282 5.83 11.65 -5.26
C THR A 282 7.15 11.11 -4.70
N VAL A 283 7.10 10.25 -3.68
CA VAL A 283 8.32 9.64 -3.09
C VAL A 283 9.16 8.96 -4.18
N LYS A 284 8.54 8.14 -5.02
CA LYS A 284 9.25 7.46 -6.13
C LYS A 284 9.80 8.46 -7.16
N GLY A 285 9.01 9.46 -7.54
CA GLY A 285 9.44 10.49 -8.49
C GLY A 285 10.64 11.30 -7.98
N PHE A 286 10.62 11.65 -6.69
CA PHE A 286 11.73 12.32 -6.01
C PHE A 286 13.00 11.47 -6.01
N LEU A 287 12.90 10.19 -5.63
CA LEU A 287 14.04 9.29 -5.57
C LEU A 287 14.68 9.05 -6.95
N TYR A 288 13.86 9.02 -8.01
CA TYR A 288 14.31 8.88 -9.39
C TYR A 288 14.99 10.16 -9.92
N ASN A 289 14.44 11.33 -9.62
CA ASN A 289 14.86 12.60 -10.24
C ASN A 289 15.78 13.49 -9.37
N ARG A 290 16.32 12.94 -8.27
CA ARG A 290 17.11 13.70 -7.26
C ARG A 290 18.29 14.53 -7.80
N LYS A 291 18.82 14.23 -8.99
CA LYS A 291 19.92 15.00 -9.60
C LYS A 291 19.54 16.45 -9.93
N LYS A 292 18.24 16.75 -10.04
CA LYS A 292 17.71 18.08 -10.40
C LYS A 292 17.20 18.88 -9.20
N ILE A 293 17.24 18.31 -7.99
CA ILE A 293 16.62 18.89 -6.81
C ILE A 293 17.74 19.29 -5.83
N PHE A 294 17.85 20.58 -5.53
CA PHE A 294 18.74 21.04 -4.47
C PHE A 294 18.11 20.72 -3.12
N MET A 295 18.73 19.81 -2.38
CA MET A 295 18.17 19.29 -1.13
C MET A 295 19.14 19.29 0.04
N GLN A 296 20.33 19.88 -0.13
CA GLN A 296 21.30 20.00 0.93
C GLN A 296 20.69 20.78 2.11
N ASP A 297 20.85 20.27 3.33
CA ASP A 297 20.38 20.86 4.59
C ASP A 297 18.87 21.22 4.62
N SER A 298 18.08 20.52 3.80
CA SER A 298 16.64 20.77 3.65
C SER A 298 15.78 19.98 4.66
N LEU A 299 14.53 20.41 4.85
CA LEU A 299 13.49 19.69 5.59
C LEU A 299 12.66 18.83 4.64
N ILE A 300 12.78 17.52 4.72
CA ILE A 300 11.95 16.59 3.96
C ILE A 300 10.71 16.27 4.79
N VAL A 301 9.52 16.51 4.24
CA VAL A 301 8.24 16.19 4.87
C VAL A 301 7.55 15.12 4.04
N VAL A 302 7.26 13.96 4.63
CA VAL A 302 6.52 12.88 3.96
C VAL A 302 5.12 12.81 4.53
N ASP A 303 4.11 13.18 3.74
CA ASP A 303 2.70 12.95 4.07
C ASP A 303 2.26 11.57 3.58
N GLU A 304 1.28 10.98 4.26
CA GLU A 304 0.85 9.58 4.06
C GLU A 304 2.01 8.56 4.09
N ALA A 305 2.94 8.78 5.01
CA ALA A 305 4.15 7.98 5.21
C ALA A 305 3.86 6.49 5.50
N GLY A 306 2.68 6.15 6.02
CA GLY A 306 2.24 4.77 6.23
C GLY A 306 2.12 3.94 4.94
N MET A 307 1.90 4.59 3.80
CA MET A 307 1.76 3.90 2.50
C MET A 307 3.11 3.75 1.75
N VAL A 308 4.21 4.28 2.29
CA VAL A 308 5.53 4.19 1.66
C VAL A 308 6.10 2.79 1.89
N GLY A 309 6.49 2.11 0.80
CA GLY A 309 7.06 0.77 0.87
C GLY A 309 8.49 0.76 1.43
N THR A 310 8.91 -0.38 2.00
CA THR A 310 10.24 -0.56 2.63
C THR A 310 11.39 -0.21 1.68
N LYS A 311 11.32 -0.64 0.41
CA LYS A 311 12.35 -0.35 -0.61
C LYS A 311 12.50 1.17 -0.83
N ALA A 312 11.38 1.89 -0.91
CA ALA A 312 11.38 3.35 -1.05
C ALA A 312 11.93 4.04 0.22
N TYR A 313 11.58 3.55 1.41
CA TYR A 313 12.16 4.04 2.66
C TYR A 313 13.67 3.85 2.72
N ALA A 314 14.18 2.70 2.29
CA ALA A 314 15.60 2.40 2.29
C ALA A 314 16.40 3.38 1.44
N GLU A 315 15.88 3.78 0.28
CA GLU A 315 16.50 4.82 -0.53
C GLU A 315 16.27 6.23 0.05
N LEU A 316 15.09 6.52 0.58
CA LEU A 316 14.78 7.81 1.18
C LEU A 316 15.70 8.16 2.34
N VAL A 317 15.88 7.26 3.32
CA VAL A 317 16.76 7.53 4.47
C VAL A 317 18.23 7.67 4.06
N ARG A 318 18.67 6.94 3.01
CA ARG A 318 20.02 7.13 2.45
C ARG A 318 20.20 8.52 1.88
N VAL A 319 19.22 8.97 1.09
CA VAL A 319 19.21 10.27 0.43
C VAL A 319 19.15 11.41 1.45
N VAL A 320 18.24 11.32 2.44
CA VAL A 320 18.13 12.27 3.56
C VAL A 320 19.47 12.39 4.29
N ARG A 321 20.05 11.25 4.70
CA ARG A 321 21.34 11.25 5.43
C ARG A 321 22.47 11.86 4.60
N LYS A 322 22.57 11.49 3.31
CA LYS A 322 23.67 11.93 2.44
C LYS A 322 23.70 13.45 2.25
N ASN A 323 22.54 14.08 2.22
CA ASN A 323 22.39 15.53 1.98
C ASN A 323 22.16 16.31 3.28
N ASN A 324 22.45 15.71 4.44
CA ASN A 324 22.26 16.31 5.76
C ASN A 324 20.83 16.85 6.00
N CYS A 325 19.82 16.22 5.42
CA CYS A 325 18.43 16.68 5.56
C CYS A 325 17.82 16.23 6.90
N GLN A 326 16.82 16.97 7.34
CA GLN A 326 15.87 16.55 8.38
C GLN A 326 14.70 15.80 7.75
N LEU A 327 14.04 14.94 8.54
CA LEU A 327 12.91 14.14 8.09
C LEU A 327 11.72 14.23 9.04
N ILE A 328 10.58 14.71 8.53
CA ILE A 328 9.27 14.61 9.18
C ILE A 328 8.46 13.55 8.45
N LEU A 329 7.95 12.57 9.19
CA LEU A 329 7.04 11.55 8.68
C LEU A 329 5.65 11.76 9.27
N ALA A 330 4.63 11.90 8.43
CA ALA A 330 3.25 12.03 8.86
C ALA A 330 2.40 10.93 8.23
N GLY A 331 1.57 10.27 9.02
CA GLY A 331 0.75 9.18 8.50
C GLY A 331 -0.24 8.62 9.50
N ASP A 332 -0.99 7.63 9.03
CA ASP A 332 -1.87 6.79 9.83
C ASP A 332 -1.39 5.35 9.73
N GLU A 333 -1.26 4.67 10.86
CA GLU A 333 -0.89 3.24 10.93
C GLU A 333 -2.04 2.33 10.44
N LYS A 334 -3.29 2.81 10.48
CA LYS A 334 -4.49 2.02 10.14
C LYS A 334 -5.03 2.28 8.74
N GLN A 335 -4.47 3.25 8.00
CA GLN A 335 -4.82 3.44 6.60
C GLN A 335 -4.16 2.36 5.74
N LEU A 336 -4.77 2.09 4.57
CA LEU A 336 -4.40 1.03 3.63
C LEU A 336 -2.90 0.79 3.59
N ALA A 337 -2.49 -0.41 3.99
CA ALA A 337 -1.10 -0.84 3.89
C ALA A 337 -0.57 -0.59 2.48
N SER A 338 0.71 -0.22 2.37
CA SER A 338 1.37 -0.06 1.08
C SER A 338 1.11 -1.27 0.16
N ILE A 339 1.03 -1.02 -1.14
CA ILE A 339 0.95 -2.11 -2.13
C ILE A 339 2.24 -2.93 -2.08
N GLU A 340 3.37 -2.30 -1.76
CA GLU A 340 4.65 -2.96 -1.47
C GLU A 340 4.72 -3.37 0.01
N ARG A 341 5.73 -4.18 0.38
CA ARG A 341 6.01 -4.46 1.80
C ARG A 341 6.02 -3.17 2.63
N GLY A 342 5.09 -3.06 3.58
CA GLY A 342 4.89 -1.92 4.47
C GLY A 342 5.41 -2.15 5.89
N GLY A 343 5.02 -1.29 6.84
CA GLY A 343 5.34 -1.42 8.28
C GLY A 343 6.49 -0.54 8.77
N MET A 344 7.34 -0.03 7.88
CA MET A 344 8.47 0.82 8.27
C MET A 344 8.06 2.10 8.99
N PHE A 345 6.92 2.71 8.62
CA PHE A 345 6.43 3.90 9.31
C PHE A 345 6.18 3.63 10.80
N GLU A 346 5.55 2.50 11.12
CA GLU A 346 5.26 2.09 12.50
C GLU A 346 6.57 1.82 13.26
N MET A 347 7.51 1.07 12.66
CA MET A 347 8.81 0.81 13.26
C MET A 347 9.60 2.09 13.54
N LEU A 348 9.69 3.00 12.57
CA LEU A 348 10.37 4.29 12.73
C LEU A 348 9.70 5.11 13.84
N SER A 349 8.39 5.09 13.87
CA SER A 349 7.66 5.85 14.86
C SER A 349 7.75 5.27 16.27
N ASN A 350 7.85 3.95 16.44
CA ASN A 350 8.11 3.34 17.74
C ASN A 350 9.54 3.62 18.21
N ASN A 351 10.52 3.62 17.29
CA ASN A 351 11.93 3.86 17.62
C ASN A 351 12.28 5.32 17.92
N PHE A 352 11.70 6.28 17.19
CA PHE A 352 12.01 7.72 17.35
C PHE A 352 10.98 8.48 18.20
N GLY A 353 9.94 7.79 18.67
CA GLY A 353 8.77 8.40 19.26
C GLY A 353 7.89 9.10 18.22
N SER A 354 6.66 9.43 18.63
CA SER A 354 5.74 10.21 17.81
C SER A 354 4.80 11.03 18.65
N HIS A 355 4.28 12.11 18.05
CA HIS A 355 3.12 12.79 18.56
C HIS A 355 1.86 12.30 17.84
N VAL A 356 0.80 12.00 18.59
CA VAL A 356 -0.44 11.42 18.06
C VAL A 356 -1.54 12.48 18.10
N LEU A 357 -2.12 12.79 16.93
CA LEU A 357 -3.35 13.58 16.83
C LEU A 357 -4.56 12.66 16.95
N THR A 358 -5.36 12.87 17.99
CA THR A 358 -6.51 12.05 18.38
C THR A 358 -7.85 12.71 18.03
N ASP A 359 -7.94 14.04 18.05
CA ASP A 359 -9.20 14.74 17.81
C ASP A 359 -9.62 14.70 16.34
N ILE A 360 -10.72 14.00 16.05
CA ILE A 360 -11.31 13.97 14.71
C ILE A 360 -12.10 15.25 14.47
N ARG A 361 -11.61 16.10 13.57
CA ARG A 361 -12.36 17.25 13.05
C ARG A 361 -12.94 16.89 11.69
N ARG A 362 -14.12 16.27 11.67
CA ARG A 362 -14.91 16.26 10.43
C ARG A 362 -15.31 17.69 10.12
N GLN A 363 -15.12 18.10 8.88
CA GLN A 363 -15.70 19.35 8.38
C GLN A 363 -17.20 19.29 8.68
N SER A 364 -17.67 20.25 9.48
CA SER A 364 -19.08 20.55 9.63
C SER A 364 -19.52 21.27 8.35
N GLU A 365 -19.70 20.52 7.26
CA GLU A 365 -20.44 21.02 6.11
C GLU A 365 -21.88 20.52 6.21
N THR A 366 -22.79 21.45 6.47
CA THR A 366 -24.24 21.31 6.62
C THR A 366 -24.96 21.07 5.28
N TRP A 367 -24.41 20.23 4.40
CA TRP A 367 -25.10 19.83 3.16
C TRP A 367 -25.68 18.41 3.19
N ALA A 368 -25.36 17.61 4.22
CA ALA A 368 -25.88 16.25 4.38
C ALA A 368 -27.23 16.17 5.12
N GLU A 369 -27.94 17.29 5.28
CA GLU A 369 -29.37 17.31 5.62
C GLU A 369 -30.15 17.84 4.42
N LYS A 370 -30.45 16.95 3.46
CA LYS A 370 -31.67 16.99 2.64
C LYS A 370 -31.88 15.68 1.90
#